data_AF-A0A2U9IHQ5-F1
#
_entry.id   AF-A0A2U9IHQ5-F1
#
_cell.length_a   1.000
_cell.length_b   1.000
_cell.length_c   1.000
_cell.angle_alpha   90.00
_cell.angle_beta   90.00
_cell.angle_gamma   90.00
#
_symmetry.space_group_name_H-M   'P 1'
#
loop_
_entity.id
_entity.type
_entity.pdbx_description
1 polymer ?
#
loop_
_entity_poly.entity_id
_entity_poly.type
_entity_poly.pdbx_seq_one_letter_code
_entity_poly.pdbx_strand_id
1 'polypeptide(L)'
;MSFLIRYLFKQSGIEDTIKEAMEEITSDKDFLDLIIIRPSPPSNSKEELMKLIKNLGLDIEIRDSKNTIDPIRRSTAISANVTPLDIENPIEVLWKIGEHFKGTKFGNS
;
A
#
# COMPACT_ATOMS: atom_id res chain seq x y z
N MET A 1 -33.07 1.08 -20.96
CA MET A 1 -32.75 2.36 -21.65
C MET A 1 -33.35 2.29 -23.06
N SER A 2 -34.24 3.22 -23.41
CA SER A 2 -35.17 3.11 -24.55
C SER A 2 -34.47 3.02 -25.92
N PHE A 3 -34.98 2.16 -26.82
CA PHE A 3 -34.48 1.96 -28.20
C PHE A 3 -34.41 3.25 -29.03
N LEU A 4 -35.32 4.20 -28.78
CA LEU A 4 -35.35 5.50 -29.45
C LEU A 4 -34.13 6.36 -29.12
N ILE A 5 -33.71 6.33 -27.86
CA ILE A 5 -32.51 7.05 -27.41
C ILE A 5 -31.29 6.49 -28.14
N ARG A 6 -31.17 5.15 -28.19
CA ARG A 6 -30.05 4.48 -28.86
C ARG A 6 -29.99 4.76 -30.37
N TYR A 7 -31.13 4.85 -31.04
CA TYR A 7 -31.20 5.21 -32.46
C TYR A 7 -30.79 6.67 -32.71
N LEU A 8 -31.23 7.60 -31.87
CA LEU A 8 -30.84 9.02 -31.95
C LEU A 8 -29.35 9.24 -31.69
N PHE A 9 -28.77 8.54 -30.71
CA PHE A 9 -27.32 8.58 -30.45
C PHE A 9 -26.50 8.07 -31.64
N LYS A 10 -26.99 7.02 -32.30
CA LYS A 10 -26.32 6.42 -33.46
C LYS A 10 -26.41 7.30 -34.71
N GLN A 11 -27.51 8.02 -34.90
CA GLN A 11 -27.72 8.89 -36.07
C GLN A 11 -27.04 10.24 -35.94
N SER A 12 -26.80 10.72 -34.71
CA SER A 12 -26.18 12.01 -34.42
C SER A 12 -24.65 12.00 -34.44
N GLY A 13 -24.02 10.84 -34.62
CA GLY A 13 -22.56 10.69 -34.56
C GLY A 13 -21.97 10.86 -33.15
N ILE A 14 -22.81 11.08 -32.13
CA ILE A 14 -22.39 11.23 -30.74
C ILE A 14 -21.69 9.97 -30.24
N GLU A 15 -22.09 8.79 -30.73
CA GLU A 15 -21.44 7.53 -30.40
C GLU A 15 -19.97 7.50 -30.86
N ASP A 16 -19.67 8.05 -32.04
CA ASP A 16 -18.29 8.16 -32.55
C ASP A 16 -17.50 9.25 -31.81
N THR A 17 -18.14 10.39 -31.49
CA THR A 17 -17.49 11.48 -30.73
C THR A 17 -17.15 11.07 -29.30
N ILE A 18 -18.04 10.31 -28.63
CA ILE A 18 -17.75 9.75 -27.30
C ILE A 18 -16.61 8.75 -27.39
N LYS A 19 -16.56 7.97 -28.47
CA LYS A 19 -15.53 6.95 -28.68
C LYS A 19 -14.16 7.56 -28.95
N GLU A 20 -14.08 8.58 -29.80
CA GLU A 20 -12.86 9.38 -30.02
C GLU A 20 -12.40 10.05 -28.72
N ALA A 21 -13.31 10.68 -27.97
CA ALA A 21 -12.96 11.31 -26.68
C ALA A 21 -12.45 10.27 -25.65
N MET A 22 -13.05 9.08 -25.62
CA MET A 22 -12.58 7.98 -24.76
C MET A 22 -11.21 7.45 -25.21
N GLU A 23 -10.96 7.32 -26.52
CA GLU A 23 -9.66 6.91 -27.06
C GLU A 23 -8.58 7.96 -26.74
N GLU A 24 -8.88 9.25 -26.85
CA GLU A 24 -7.97 10.34 -26.51
C GLU A 24 -7.63 10.31 -25.00
N ILE A 25 -8.64 10.18 -24.15
CA ILE A 25 -8.48 10.06 -22.68
C ILE A 25 -7.69 8.81 -22.29
N THR A 26 -7.89 7.68 -22.97
CA THR A 26 -7.20 6.43 -22.64
C THR A 26 -5.81 6.31 -23.25
N SER A 27 -5.50 7.12 -24.26
CA SER A 27 -4.17 7.16 -24.90
C SER A 27 -3.11 7.87 -24.06
N ASP A 28 -3.53 8.80 -23.20
CA ASP A 28 -2.65 9.52 -22.29
C ASP A 28 -2.52 8.78 -20.95
N LYS A 29 -1.44 8.01 -20.83
CA LYS A 29 -1.13 7.23 -19.63
C LYS A 29 -0.90 8.10 -18.41
N ASP A 30 -0.39 9.33 -18.58
CA ASP A 30 -0.12 10.25 -17.47
C ASP A 30 -1.44 10.86 -16.95
N PHE A 31 -2.39 11.12 -17.85
CA PHE A 31 -3.75 11.54 -17.49
C PHE A 31 -4.55 10.42 -16.80
N LEU A 32 -4.43 9.18 -17.28
CA LEU A 32 -5.02 8.01 -16.62
C LEU A 32 -4.45 7.80 -15.21
N ASP A 33 -3.15 8.02 -15.02
CA ASP A 33 -2.50 7.91 -13.70
C ASP A 33 -2.97 9.01 -12.73
N LEU A 34 -3.44 10.17 -13.23
CA LEU A 34 -4.03 11.25 -12.42
C LEU A 34 -5.49 10.97 -11.99
N ILE A 35 -6.27 10.26 -12.80
CA ILE A 35 -7.71 10.03 -12.56
C ILE A 35 -7.95 8.69 -11.87
N ILE A 36 -7.14 7.68 -12.20
CA ILE A 36 -7.24 6.37 -11.57
C ILE A 36 -6.59 6.48 -10.19
N ILE A 37 -7.43 6.56 -9.16
CA ILE A 37 -6.99 6.38 -7.77
C ILE A 37 -6.49 4.93 -7.64
N ARG A 38 -5.20 4.72 -7.87
CA ARG A 38 -4.55 3.45 -7.61
C ARG A 38 -4.34 3.35 -6.10
N PRO A 39 -4.94 2.36 -5.41
CA PRO A 39 -4.60 2.14 -4.02
C PRO A 39 -3.10 1.89 -3.94
N SER A 40 -2.41 2.61 -3.04
CA SER A 40 -1.00 2.37 -2.82
C SER A 40 -0.80 0.90 -2.41
N PRO A 41 0.13 0.17 -3.03
CA PRO A 41 0.37 -1.22 -2.65
C PRO A 41 0.71 -1.28 -1.15
N PRO A 42 0.29 -2.35 -0.46
CA PRO A 42 0.57 -2.47 0.96
C PRO A 42 2.07 -2.48 1.20
N SER A 43 2.52 -1.75 2.21
CA SER A 43 3.94 -1.74 2.58
C SER A 43 4.33 -3.11 3.16
N ASN A 44 5.52 -3.59 2.79
CA ASN A 44 6.04 -4.85 3.31
C ASN A 44 6.65 -4.65 4.70
N SER A 45 5.89 -4.95 5.75
CA SER A 45 6.27 -4.75 7.14
C SER A 45 7.60 -5.39 7.52
N LYS A 46 7.91 -6.57 6.99
CA LYS A 46 9.18 -7.27 7.30
C LYS A 46 10.37 -6.55 6.68
N GLU A 47 10.22 -6.12 5.43
CA GLU A 47 11.26 -5.38 4.72
C GLU A 47 11.52 -4.03 5.38
N GLU A 48 10.47 -3.30 5.74
CA GLU A 48 10.59 -2.03 6.46
C GLU A 48 11.25 -2.19 7.84
N LEU A 49 10.91 -3.26 8.58
CA LEU A 49 11.57 -3.56 9.85
C LEU A 49 13.06 -3.89 9.65
N MET A 50 13.42 -4.68 8.63
CA MET A 50 14.82 -4.99 8.31
C MET A 50 15.60 -3.73 7.90
N LYS A 51 15.00 -2.84 7.10
CA LYS A 51 15.59 -1.53 6.75
C LYS A 51 15.85 -0.70 8.01
N LEU A 52 14.88 -0.63 8.92
CA LEU A 52 15.03 0.10 10.17
C LEU A 52 16.19 -0.45 11.01
N ILE A 53 16.25 -1.77 11.22
CA ILE A 53 17.32 -2.42 11.98
C ILE A 53 18.70 -2.15 11.37
N LYS A 54 18.80 -2.27 10.04
CA LYS A 54 20.04 -1.97 9.30
C LYS A 54 20.44 -0.50 9.44
N ASN A 55 19.48 0.43 9.36
CA ASN A 55 19.74 1.86 9.50
C ASN A 55 20.22 2.23 10.91
N LEU A 56 19.78 1.48 11.93
CA LEU A 56 20.23 1.64 13.32
C LEU A 56 21.56 0.93 13.60
N GLY A 57 22.12 0.18 12.63
CA GLY A 57 23.35 -0.59 12.82
C GLY A 57 23.20 -1.74 13.81
N LEU A 58 21.98 -2.25 14.01
CA LEU A 58 21.70 -3.32 14.96
C LEU A 58 21.83 -4.69 14.27
N ASP A 59 22.43 -5.65 14.96
CA ASP A 59 22.47 -7.05 14.53
C ASP A 59 21.35 -7.83 15.23
N ILE A 60 20.18 -7.88 14.57
CA ILE A 60 18.99 -8.56 15.08
C ILE A 60 18.53 -9.57 14.03
N GLU A 61 18.52 -10.84 14.43
CA GLU A 61 18.00 -11.91 13.59
C GLU A 61 16.46 -11.92 13.64
N ILE A 62 15.81 -11.61 12.51
CA ILE A 62 14.35 -11.73 12.37
C ILE A 62 14.02 -13.08 11.75
N ARG A 63 13.34 -13.94 12.53
CA ARG A 63 12.79 -15.20 12.07
C ARG A 63 11.27 -15.12 11.97
N ASP A 64 10.73 -15.66 10.88
CA ASP A 64 9.28 -15.78 10.72
C ASP A 64 8.75 -16.81 11.70
N SER A 65 7.67 -16.46 12.38
CA SER A 65 6.95 -17.39 13.23
C SER A 65 6.30 -18.48 12.37
N LYS A 66 6.36 -19.73 12.84
CA LYS A 66 5.65 -20.87 12.22
C LYS A 66 4.17 -20.92 12.58
N ASN A 67 3.70 -20.02 13.46
CA ASN A 67 2.34 -20.02 13.93
C ASN A 67 1.40 -19.39 12.90
N THR A 68 0.14 -19.81 12.93
CA THR A 68 -0.90 -19.14 12.17
C THR A 68 -1.15 -17.75 12.76
N ILE A 69 -1.11 -16.72 11.91
CA ILE A 69 -1.39 -15.34 12.32
C ILE A 69 -2.84 -15.24 12.79
N ASP A 70 -3.02 -14.67 13.99
CA ASP A 70 -4.33 -14.33 14.54
C ASP A 70 -5.15 -13.49 13.53
N PRO A 71 -6.40 -13.91 13.19
CA PRO A 71 -7.28 -13.16 12.32
C PRO A 71 -7.43 -11.68 12.67
N ILE A 72 -7.44 -11.32 13.96
CA ILE A 72 -7.56 -9.92 14.40
C ILE A 72 -6.31 -9.15 13.97
N ARG A 73 -5.12 -9.67 14.26
CA ARG A 73 -3.83 -9.04 13.88
C ARG A 73 -3.71 -8.91 12.37
N ARG A 74 -4.14 -9.93 11.62
CA ARG A 74 -4.18 -9.89 10.15
C ARG A 74 -5.10 -8.79 9.64
N SER A 75 -6.30 -8.66 10.21
CA SER A 75 -7.25 -7.61 9.84
C SER A 75 -6.72 -6.21 10.13
N THR A 76 -6.06 -6.02 11.27
CA THR A 76 -5.42 -4.75 11.63
C THR A 76 -4.32 -4.37 10.64
N ALA A 77 -3.45 -5.30 10.26
CA ALA A 77 -2.40 -5.05 9.28
C ALA A 77 -2.96 -4.64 7.91
N ILE A 78 -3.98 -5.37 7.43
CA ILE A 78 -4.67 -5.03 6.16
C ILE A 78 -5.29 -3.63 6.24
N SER A 79 -5.95 -3.31 7.35
CA SER A 79 -6.59 -1.99 7.55
C SER A 79 -5.56 -0.86 7.60
N ALA A 80 -4.36 -1.14 8.08
CA ALA A 80 -3.23 -0.19 8.10
C ALA A 80 -2.45 -0.15 6.77
N ASN A 81 -2.90 -0.85 5.73
CA ASN A 81 -2.22 -0.98 4.44
C ASN A 81 -0.78 -1.51 4.55
N VAL A 82 -0.57 -2.50 5.42
CA VAL A 82 0.72 -3.18 5.60
C VAL A 82 0.57 -4.70 5.60
N THR A 83 1.65 -5.42 5.30
CA THR A 83 1.64 -6.88 5.40
C THR A 83 1.61 -7.33 6.87
N PRO A 84 0.84 -8.38 7.24
CA PRO A 84 0.88 -8.91 8.60
C PRO A 84 2.30 -9.42 8.92
N LEU A 85 2.84 -8.98 10.04
CA LEU A 85 4.15 -9.40 10.53
C LEU A 85 3.98 -10.39 11.69
N ASP A 86 4.54 -11.58 11.54
CA ASP A 86 4.59 -12.57 12.60
C ASP A 86 6.01 -13.12 12.74
N ILE A 87 6.63 -12.86 13.89
CA ILE A 87 8.03 -13.14 14.18
C ILE A 87 8.13 -13.92 15.49
N GLU A 88 9.13 -14.79 15.62
CA GLU A 88 9.21 -15.72 16.77
C GLU A 88 9.33 -14.98 18.12
N ASN A 89 10.16 -13.94 18.21
CA ASN A 89 10.45 -13.21 19.46
C ASN A 89 10.24 -11.69 19.32
N PRO A 90 8.99 -11.21 19.16
CA PRO A 90 8.73 -9.80 18.86
C PRO A 90 9.16 -8.86 19.99
N ILE A 91 9.01 -9.29 21.24
CA ILE A 91 9.36 -8.49 22.42
C ILE A 91 10.87 -8.26 22.51
N GLU A 92 11.68 -9.28 22.23
CA GLU A 92 13.15 -9.16 22.26
C GLU A 92 13.63 -8.21 21.15
N VAL A 93 13.07 -8.33 19.94
CA VAL A 93 13.37 -7.43 18.83
C VAL A 93 13.05 -5.97 19.21
N LEU A 94 11.87 -5.73 19.78
CA LEU A 94 11.47 -4.38 20.22
C LEU A 94 12.38 -3.86 21.33
N TRP A 95 12.78 -4.69 22.29
CA TRP A 95 13.71 -4.28 23.34
C TRP A 95 15.07 -3.88 22.80
N LYS A 96 15.66 -4.68 21.90
CA LYS A 96 16.95 -4.34 21.27
C LYS A 96 16.88 -3.03 20.49
N ILE A 97 15.78 -2.79 19.78
CA ILE A 97 15.54 -1.51 19.12
C ILE A 97 15.40 -0.38 20.15
N GLY A 98 14.66 -0.59 21.23
CA GLY A 98 14.46 0.41 22.29
C GLY A 98 15.74 0.75 23.06
N GLU A 99 16.60 -0.23 23.32
CA GLU A 99 17.90 -0.03 23.98
C GLU A 99 18.82 0.89 23.19
N HIS A 100 18.75 0.87 21.86
CA HIS A 100 19.49 1.80 21.01
C HIS A 100 19.17 3.27 21.33
N PHE A 101 17.92 3.57 21.68
CA PHE A 101 17.47 4.93 22.03
C PHE A 101 17.55 5.23 23.53
N LYS A 102 17.99 4.26 24.35
CA LYS A 102 18.08 4.44 25.79
C LYS A 102 19.31 5.30 26.12
N GLY A 103 19.06 6.58 26.41
CA GLY A 103 20.11 7.56 26.74
C GLY A 103 20.23 8.71 25.75
N THR A 104 19.57 8.64 24.58
CA THR A 104 19.34 9.83 23.77
C THR A 104 18.35 10.73 24.50
N LYS A 105 18.85 11.83 25.08
CA LYS A 105 18.01 12.91 25.57
C LYS A 105 17.25 13.47 24.38
N PHE A 106 15.95 13.18 24.28
CA PHE A 106 15.04 13.94 23.43
C PHE A 106 14.90 15.34 24.04
N GLY A 107 15.84 16.24 23.72
CA GLY A 107 15.89 17.58 24.25
C GLY A 107 17.29 17.95 24.75
N ASN A 108 18.02 18.64 23.88
CA ASN A 108 18.81 19.83 24.18
C ASN A 108 19.33 20.38 22.85
N SER A 109 18.44 21.12 22.17
CA SER A 109 18.80 22.26 21.33
C SER A 109 19.31 23.39 22.21
#